data_AF-A0A559LZS3-F1
#
_entry.id   AF-A0A559LZS3-F1
#
_cell.length_a   1.000
_cell.length_b   1.000
_cell.length_c   1.000
_cell.angle_alpha   90.00
_cell.angle_beta   90.00
_cell.angle_gamma   90.00
#
_symmetry.space_group_name_H-M   'P 1'
#
loop_
_entity.id
_entity.type
_entity.pdbx_description
1 polymer ?
#
loop_
_entity_poly.entity_id
_entity_poly.type
_entity_poly.pdbx_seq_one_letter_code
_entity_poly.pdbx_strand_id
1 'polypeptide(L)'
;MSSVVAKRLDGKTILVTGASSGIGRIDILKQVAVEIKREVGEGVRILPVQLDFSKPDEVFSFINKLPTEFKHINILINNDGLVKGVDKAPGIALRYQDHV
;
A
#
# COMPACT_ATOMS: atom_id res chain seq x y z
N MET A 1 -9.82 -25.68 11.01
CA MET A 1 -10.85 -24.61 11.15
C MET A 1 -10.24 -23.30 10.68
N SER A 2 -10.98 -22.47 9.93
CA SER A 2 -10.53 -21.13 9.54
C SER A 2 -10.45 -20.20 10.75
N SER A 3 -9.39 -19.39 10.85
CA SER A 3 -9.17 -18.45 11.96
C SER A 3 -10.25 -17.35 12.00
N VAL A 4 -10.46 -16.73 13.17
CA VAL A 4 -11.41 -15.61 13.30
C VAL A 4 -11.03 -14.44 12.38
N VAL A 5 -9.73 -14.21 12.18
CA VAL A 5 -9.20 -13.18 11.26
C VAL A 5 -9.56 -13.52 9.82
N ALA A 6 -9.32 -14.75 9.36
CA ALA A 6 -9.66 -15.19 8.01
C ALA A 6 -11.17 -15.03 7.73
N LYS A 7 -12.04 -15.41 8.67
CA LYS A 7 -13.50 -15.19 8.54
C LYS A 7 -13.90 -13.72 8.43
N ARG A 8 -13.21 -12.83 9.14
CA ARG A 8 -13.48 -11.38 9.08
C ARG A 8 -13.03 -10.75 7.77
N LEU A 9 -12.02 -11.32 7.13
CA LEU A 9 -11.46 -10.81 5.90
C LEU A 9 -12.08 -11.43 4.64
N ASP A 10 -12.82 -12.52 4.79
CA ASP A 10 -13.51 -13.20 3.69
C ASP A 10 -14.37 -12.23 2.83
N GLY A 11 -14.23 -12.34 1.51
CA GLY A 11 -14.86 -11.47 0.51
C GLY A 11 -14.27 -10.06 0.40
N LYS A 12 -13.39 -9.65 1.31
CA LYS A 12 -12.84 -8.28 1.32
C LYS A 12 -11.75 -8.08 0.27
N THR A 13 -11.66 -6.83 -0.16
CA THR A 13 -10.61 -6.33 -1.03
C THR A 13 -9.60 -5.52 -0.24
N ILE A 14 -8.33 -5.86 -0.38
CA ILE A 14 -7.17 -5.17 0.21
C ILE A 14 -6.33 -4.59 -0.92
N LEU A 15 -6.11 -3.27 -0.88
CA LEU A 15 -5.16 -2.57 -1.72
C LEU A 15 -3.89 -2.31 -0.90
N VAL A 16 -2.74 -2.78 -1.37
CA VAL A 16 -1.44 -2.55 -0.73
C VAL A 16 -0.62 -1.64 -1.63
N THR A 17 -0.44 -0.38 -1.24
CA THR A 17 0.37 0.60 -1.99
C THR A 17 1.77 0.67 -1.44
N GLY A 18 2.76 0.93 -2.30
CA GLY A 18 4.15 1.18 -1.88
C GLY A 18 4.88 2.14 -2.80
N ALA A 19 5.85 2.86 -2.23
CA ALA A 19 6.75 3.76 -2.95
C ALA A 19 7.64 3.01 -3.95
N SER A 20 8.18 3.72 -4.94
CA SER A 20 9.10 3.12 -5.93
C SER A 20 10.44 2.60 -5.38
N SER A 21 10.71 2.79 -4.09
CA SER A 21 11.96 2.43 -3.43
C SER A 21 11.74 1.73 -2.09
N GLY A 22 12.82 1.18 -1.52
CA GLY A 22 12.78 0.52 -0.21
C GLY A 22 11.75 -0.63 -0.15
N ILE A 23 10.98 -0.67 0.94
CA ILE A 23 9.93 -1.68 1.19
C ILE A 23 8.70 -1.54 0.28
N GLY A 24 8.57 -0.42 -0.43
CA GLY A 24 7.48 -0.16 -1.36
C GLY A 24 7.66 -0.81 -2.74
N ARG A 25 8.85 -1.36 -3.03
CA ARG A 25 9.14 -2.01 -4.32
C ARG A 25 8.12 -3.12 -4.60
N ILE A 26 7.66 -3.19 -5.85
CA ILE A 26 6.61 -4.12 -6.25
C ILE A 26 6.89 -5.58 -5.91
N ASP A 27 8.15 -6.02 -5.96
CA ASP A 27 8.52 -7.40 -5.62
C ASP A 27 8.29 -7.71 -4.13
N ILE A 28 8.55 -6.74 -3.25
CA ILE A 28 8.31 -6.85 -1.81
C ILE A 28 6.80 -6.82 -1.54
N LEU A 29 6.07 -5.90 -2.18
CA LEU A 29 4.60 -5.84 -2.03
C LEU A 29 3.92 -7.14 -2.48
N LYS A 30 4.43 -7.77 -3.54
CA LYS A 30 3.96 -9.09 -4.00
C LYS A 30 4.24 -10.18 -2.97
N GLN A 31 5.41 -10.16 -2.32
CA GLN A 31 5.70 -11.11 -1.23
C GLN A 31 4.75 -10.93 -0.05
N VAL A 32 4.52 -9.68 0.37
CA VAL A 32 3.54 -9.36 1.43
C VAL A 32 2.14 -9.86 1.03
N ALA A 33 1.71 -9.65 -0.22
CA ALA A 33 0.43 -10.15 -0.69
C ALA A 33 0.34 -11.69 -0.63
N VAL A 34 1.42 -12.41 -0.96
CA VAL A 34 1.50 -13.87 -0.83
C VAL A 34 1.40 -14.30 0.64
N GLU A 35 2.09 -13.60 1.55
CA GLU A 35 2.06 -13.90 2.99
C GLU A 35 0.67 -13.68 3.59
N ILE A 36 0.04 -12.54 3.30
CA ILE A 36 -1.34 -12.28 3.73
C ILE A 36 -2.23 -13.40 3.21
N LYS A 37 -2.14 -13.76 1.93
CA LYS A 37 -2.96 -14.81 1.32
C LYS A 37 -2.76 -16.18 1.97
N ARG A 38 -1.53 -16.51 2.37
CA ARG A 38 -1.22 -17.75 3.13
C ARG A 38 -1.91 -17.76 4.49
N GLU A 39 -1.98 -16.63 5.18
CA GLU A 39 -2.60 -16.55 6.50
C GLU A 39 -4.13 -16.51 6.47
N VAL A 40 -4.71 -15.80 5.50
CA VAL A 40 -6.15 -15.49 5.48
C VAL A 40 -6.93 -16.34 4.48
N GLY A 41 -6.25 -17.00 3.54
CA GLY A 41 -6.82 -17.86 2.51
C GLY A 41 -7.27 -17.12 1.24
N GLU A 42 -7.86 -17.88 0.32
CA GLU A 42 -8.27 -17.44 -1.03
C GLU A 42 -9.51 -16.54 -1.06
N GLY A 43 -10.25 -16.45 0.04
CA GLY A 43 -11.46 -15.62 0.13
C GLY A 43 -11.19 -14.11 0.08
N VAL A 44 -9.92 -13.70 0.17
CA VAL A 44 -9.50 -12.30 0.19
C VAL A 44 -8.85 -11.91 -1.13
N ARG A 45 -9.28 -10.79 -1.69
CA ARG A 45 -8.67 -10.20 -2.89
C ARG A 45 -7.60 -9.21 -2.46
N ILE A 46 -6.38 -9.38 -2.95
CA ILE A 46 -5.24 -8.55 -2.58
C ILE A 46 -4.59 -8.02 -3.84
N LEU A 47 -4.43 -6.70 -3.94
CA LEU A 47 -3.77 -6.04 -5.05
C LEU A 47 -2.55 -5.26 -4.54
N PRO A 48 -1.31 -5.75 -4.77
CA PRO A 48 -0.11 -4.97 -4.56
C PRO A 48 0.08 -3.97 -5.71
N VAL A 49 0.34 -2.72 -5.38
CA VAL A 49 0.52 -1.62 -6.33
C VAL A 49 1.68 -0.76 -5.92
N GLN A 50 2.57 -0.50 -6.87
CA GLN A 50 3.61 0.51 -6.70
C GLN A 50 3.11 1.84 -7.26
N LEU A 51 3.19 2.91 -6.47
CA LEU A 51 2.77 4.26 -6.86
C LEU A 51 3.91 5.26 -6.61
N ASP A 52 3.93 6.35 -7.37
CA ASP A 52 4.83 7.48 -7.14
C ASP A 52 4.07 8.63 -6.45
N PHE A 53 4.28 8.73 -5.14
CA PHE A 53 3.85 9.78 -4.20
C PHE A 53 4.06 11.21 -4.73
N SER A 54 5.09 11.41 -5.54
CA SER A 54 5.44 12.74 -6.06
C SER A 54 4.61 13.18 -7.26
N LYS A 55 3.74 12.30 -7.78
CA LYS A 55 2.97 12.52 -9.01
C LYS A 55 1.48 12.25 -8.82
N PRO A 56 0.72 13.21 -8.26
CA PRO A 56 -0.70 13.04 -7.94
C PRO A 56 -1.55 12.58 -9.13
N ASP A 57 -1.32 13.13 -10.32
CA ASP A 57 -2.09 12.77 -11.53
C ASP A 57 -1.94 11.29 -11.92
N GLU A 58 -0.75 10.72 -11.74
CA GLU A 58 -0.51 9.29 -12.00
C GLU A 58 -1.29 8.43 -11.01
N VAL A 59 -1.34 8.84 -9.73
CA VAL A 59 -2.13 8.18 -8.68
C VAL A 59 -3.62 8.21 -9.03
N PHE A 60 -4.18 9.38 -9.37
CA PHE A 60 -5.59 9.48 -9.73
C PHE A 60 -5.93 8.69 -11.01
N SER A 61 -5.06 8.72 -12.02
CA SER A 61 -5.24 7.90 -13.23
C SER A 61 -5.25 6.41 -12.90
N PHE A 62 -4.38 5.97 -11.99
CA PHE A 62 -4.33 4.58 -11.55
C PHE A 62 -5.64 4.14 -10.89
N ILE A 63 -6.19 4.94 -9.96
CA ILE A 63 -7.46 4.61 -9.29
C ILE A 63 -8.60 4.42 -10.32
N ASN A 64 -8.65 5.25 -11.35
CA ASN A 64 -9.65 5.14 -12.42
C ASN A 64 -9.47 3.88 -13.29
N LYS A 65 -8.25 3.34 -13.37
CA LYS A 65 -7.89 2.14 -14.13
C LYS A 65 -8.00 0.85 -13.33
N LEU A 66 -8.36 0.92 -12.04
CA LEU A 66 -8.53 -0.28 -11.22
C LEU A 66 -9.53 -1.25 -11.88
N PRO A 67 -9.21 -2.56 -11.91
CA PRO A 67 -10.16 -3.57 -12.35
C PRO A 67 -11.45 -3.47 -11.54
N THR A 68 -12.59 -3.79 -12.15
CA THR A 68 -13.92 -3.65 -11.54
C THR A 68 -14.01 -4.36 -10.19
N GLU A 69 -13.38 -5.52 -10.06
CA GLU A 69 -13.28 -6.33 -8.85
C GLU A 69 -12.43 -5.69 -7.74
N PHE A 70 -11.62 -4.67 -8.04
CA PHE A 70 -10.79 -3.92 -7.08
C PHE A 70 -11.26 -2.48 -6.86
N LYS A 71 -12.32 -2.03 -7.55
CA LYS A 71 -12.87 -0.66 -7.36
C LYS A 71 -13.48 -0.46 -5.97
N HIS A 72 -14.03 -1.52 -5.37
CA HIS A 72 -14.50 -1.47 -3.99
C HIS A 72 -13.38 -1.93 -3.05
N ILE A 73 -12.72 -0.95 -2.41
CA ILE A 73 -11.62 -1.18 -1.49
C ILE A 73 -12.16 -1.21 -0.07
N ASN A 74 -11.97 -2.32 0.65
CA ASN A 74 -12.34 -2.42 2.06
C ASN A 74 -11.19 -1.99 2.98
N ILE A 75 -9.95 -2.26 2.57
CA ILE A 75 -8.74 -1.99 3.34
C ILE A 75 -7.69 -1.40 2.40
N LEU A 76 -7.09 -0.28 2.80
CA LEU A 76 -5.93 0.33 2.16
C LEU A 76 -4.73 0.24 3.11
N ILE A 77 -3.67 -0.41 2.67
CA ILE A 77 -2.37 -0.43 3.34
C ILE A 77 -1.47 0.58 2.62
N ASN A 78 -1.22 1.72 3.27
CA ASN A 78 -0.37 2.78 2.72
C ASN A 78 1.09 2.56 3.13
N ASN A 79 1.81 1.66 2.44
CA ASN A 79 3.20 1.30 2.76
C ASN A 79 4.23 2.22 2.07
N ASP A 80 3.94 3.52 2.09
CA ASP A 80 4.76 4.55 1.47
C ASP A 80 5.63 5.27 2.50
N GLY A 81 6.92 4.91 2.51
CA GLY A 81 7.92 5.55 3.35
C GLY A 81 8.78 6.50 2.53
N LEU A 82 8.67 7.79 2.79
CA LEU A 82 9.53 8.82 2.21
C LEU A 82 10.50 9.34 3.25
N VAL A 83 11.72 8.80 3.27
CA VAL A 83 12.80 9.33 4.12
C VAL A 83 13.48 10.47 3.38
N LYS A 84 12.99 11.69 3.55
CA LYS A 84 13.54 12.90 2.93
C LYS A 84 14.58 13.64 3.77
N GLY A 85 14.73 13.30 5.06
CA GLY A 85 15.62 14.00 5.99
C GLY A 85 16.71 13.10 6.55
N VAL A 86 17.96 13.60 6.54
CA VAL A 86 19.07 13.06 7.35
C VAL A 86 19.35 13.91 8.59
N ASP A 87 18.57 15.00 8.76
CA ASP A 87 18.73 15.94 9.86
C ASP A 87 18.38 15.29 11.21
N LYS A 88 19.24 15.51 12.19
CA LYS A 88 18.98 15.10 13.58
C LYS A 88 18.17 16.19 14.27
N ALA A 89 17.10 15.84 14.98
CA ALA A 89 16.48 16.76 15.92
C ALA A 89 17.56 17.30 16.90
N PRO A 90 17.62 18.61 17.21
CA PRO A 90 16.66 19.69 16.93
C PRO A 90 16.91 20.48 15.62
N GLY A 91 17.83 20.04 14.75
CA GLY A 91 18.28 20.76 13.55
C GLY A 91 17.47 20.51 12.27
N ILE A 92 16.22 20.04 12.39
CA ILE A 92 15.37 19.81 11.21
C ILE A 92 15.03 21.17 10.60
N ALA A 93 15.55 21.47 9.41
CA ALA A 93 15.22 22.70 8.71
C ALA A 93 13.72 22.69 8.34
N LEU A 94 13.00 23.78 8.66
CA LEU A 94 11.56 23.94 8.39
C LEU A 94 11.19 23.70 6.91
N ARG A 95 12.15 23.86 5.98
CA ARG A 95 11.97 23.61 4.54
C ARG A 95 11.55 22.18 4.18
N TYR A 96 11.72 21.20 5.06
CA TYR A 96 11.25 19.83 4.80
C TYR A 96 9.74 19.65 4.99
N GLN A 97 9.02 20.65 5.51
CA GLN A 97 7.58 20.55 5.81
C GLN A 97 6.66 21.15 4.73
N ASP A 98 7.18 21.89 3.76
CA ASP A 98 6.37 22.68 2.81
C ASP A 98 5.97 21.95 1.51
N HIS A 99 6.04 20.62 1.49
CA HIS A 99 5.72 19.81 0.29
C HIS A 99 4.66 18.72 0.54
N VAL A 100 3.68 19.00 1.40
CA VAL A 100 2.46 18.20 1.52
C VAL A 100 1.24 19.08 1.27
#